data_AF-A0A6J5BWX8-F1
#
_entry.id   AF-A0A6J5BWX8-F1
#
_cell.length_a   1.000
_cell.length_b   1.000
_cell.length_c   1.000
_cell.angle_alpha   90.00
_cell.angle_beta   90.00
_cell.angle_gamma   90.00
#
_symmetry.space_group_name_H-M   'P 1'
#
loop_
_entity.id
_entity.type
_entity.pdbx_description
1 polymer ?
#
loop_
_entity_poly.entity_id
_entity_poly.type
_entity_poly.pdbx_seq_one_letter_code
_entity_poly.pdbx_strand_id
1 'polypeptide(L)'
;MKIYATSDIAASIRKAHGDFTHVLVNRGYTTIKPIFFRSSKIADLPVYQWAWWDKATDGQLHRWRERGGILIDRYTFSDKAGSNDVVVFVECPLTMKRIQKSVVNTAEYAVIPRPHTWRVHEECIELRTPTAERLRVLWGICRGTRLTDAELADLSGIPKQHVMYMRKSLKPAEEWTIKPRLAPEFAGFVDAWEWIGAGRTVSRKDARAHKVAIREMARLGHIALEKIQQYPADEPDWEKLEKKRAAAIADLAEVRSLVETLPDHLQT
;
A
#
# COMPACT_ATOMS: atom_id res chain seq x y z
N MET A 1 1.21 -26.36 -3.56
CA MET A 1 1.94 -25.66 -2.47
C MET A 1 1.05 -25.67 -1.22
N LYS A 2 1.62 -25.99 -0.05
CA LYS A 2 0.86 -26.02 1.21
C LYS A 2 0.67 -24.59 1.75
N ILE A 3 -0.45 -24.34 2.41
CA ILE A 3 -0.73 -23.05 3.05
C ILE A 3 -1.19 -23.34 4.48
N TYR A 4 -0.67 -22.58 5.43
CA TYR A 4 -1.05 -22.64 6.83
C TYR A 4 -1.55 -21.28 7.29
N ALA A 5 -2.34 -21.28 8.36
CA ALA A 5 -2.70 -20.06 9.07
C ALA A 5 -1.94 -19.95 10.39
N THR A 6 -1.82 -18.73 10.92
CA THR A 6 -1.16 -18.50 12.21
C THR A 6 -1.81 -17.37 13.00
N SER A 7 -1.78 -17.44 14.32
CA SER A 7 -2.10 -16.31 15.21
C SER A 7 -0.83 -15.62 15.75
N ASP A 8 0.34 -16.25 15.63
CA ASP A 8 1.64 -15.69 16.01
C ASP A 8 2.63 -15.74 14.83
N ILE A 9 2.69 -14.59 14.15
CA ILE A 9 3.60 -14.36 13.02
C ILE A 9 5.06 -14.57 13.42
N ALA A 10 5.47 -14.09 14.60
CA ALA A 10 6.88 -14.16 15.00
C ALA A 10 7.30 -15.60 15.30
N ALA A 11 6.46 -16.36 16.01
CA ALA A 11 6.69 -17.78 16.24
C ALA A 11 6.73 -18.57 14.93
N SER A 12 5.85 -18.23 13.97
CA SER A 12 5.84 -18.89 12.65
C SER A 12 7.10 -18.61 11.84
N ILE A 13 7.61 -17.37 11.87
CA ILE A 13 8.89 -17.03 11.24
C ILE A 13 10.04 -17.81 11.88
N ARG A 14 10.07 -17.89 13.21
CA ARG A 14 11.11 -18.63 13.96
C ARG A 14 11.08 -20.11 13.63
N LYS A 15 9.89 -20.72 13.63
CA LYS A 15 9.71 -22.13 13.25
C LYS A 15 10.21 -22.37 11.82
N ALA A 16 9.77 -21.57 10.86
CA ALA A 16 10.21 -21.68 9.48
C ALA A 16 11.73 -21.53 9.33
N HIS A 17 12.35 -20.60 10.06
CA HIS A 17 13.80 -20.42 10.05
C HIS A 17 14.58 -21.56 10.74
N GLY A 18 13.94 -22.27 11.67
CA GLY A 18 14.53 -23.46 12.29
C GLY A 18 14.67 -24.63 11.30
N ASP A 19 13.73 -24.72 10.35
CA ASP A 19 13.63 -25.85 9.43
C ASP A 19 14.14 -25.55 8.01
N PHE A 20 14.19 -24.27 7.61
CA PHE A 20 14.47 -23.83 6.24
C PHE A 20 15.52 -22.72 6.15
N THR A 21 16.19 -22.64 5.00
CA THR A 21 17.33 -21.73 4.79
C THR A 21 16.88 -20.33 4.39
N HIS A 22 15.90 -20.22 3.49
CA HIS A 22 15.48 -18.96 2.89
C HIS A 22 14.02 -18.65 3.23
N VAL A 23 13.81 -17.91 4.32
CA VAL A 23 12.47 -17.47 4.76
C VAL A 23 12.19 -16.04 4.29
N LEU A 24 11.11 -15.86 3.55
CA LEU A 24 10.64 -14.55 3.10
C LEU A 24 9.50 -14.07 3.99
N VAL A 25 9.60 -12.85 4.50
CA VAL A 25 8.54 -12.18 5.26
C VAL A 25 7.91 -11.10 4.38
N ASN A 26 6.70 -11.35 3.88
CA ASN A 26 5.94 -10.38 3.08
C ASN A 26 5.41 -9.29 4.01
N ARG A 27 6.08 -8.14 4.01
CA ARG A 27 5.76 -6.94 4.80
C ARG A 27 5.04 -5.87 3.97
N GLY A 28 4.25 -6.29 2.98
CA GLY A 28 3.41 -5.40 2.20
C GLY A 28 2.08 -5.10 2.89
N TYR A 29 1.96 -3.98 3.60
CA TYR A 29 0.67 -3.60 4.21
C TYR A 29 -0.30 -3.09 3.15
N THR A 30 -1.50 -3.66 3.12
CA THR A 30 -2.55 -3.33 2.16
C THR A 30 -3.83 -2.87 2.81
N THR A 31 -4.04 -3.07 4.11
CA THR A 31 -5.20 -2.48 4.78
C THR A 31 -5.03 -0.97 4.96
N ILE A 32 -6.13 -0.25 5.17
CA ILE A 32 -6.12 1.20 5.43
C ILE A 32 -5.59 1.55 6.83
N LYS A 33 -5.66 0.60 7.77
CA LYS A 33 -5.21 0.73 9.16
C LYS A 33 -4.36 -0.50 9.53
N PRO A 34 -3.14 -0.61 8.98
CA PRO A 34 -2.33 -1.80 9.17
C PRO A 34 -1.81 -1.91 10.61
N ILE A 35 -1.86 -3.13 11.14
CA ILE A 35 -1.16 -3.48 12.38
C ILE A 35 0.29 -3.79 12.00
N PHE A 36 1.20 -2.87 12.32
CA PHE A 36 2.60 -3.03 11.97
C PHE A 36 3.26 -4.17 12.76
N PHE A 37 3.83 -5.13 12.04
CA PHE A 37 4.69 -6.15 12.61
C PHE A 37 5.94 -5.51 13.23
N ARG A 38 6.21 -5.86 14.48
CA ARG A 38 7.36 -5.42 15.25
C ARG A 38 8.56 -6.30 14.92
N SER A 39 9.42 -5.84 14.02
CA SER A 39 10.64 -6.56 13.61
C SER A 39 11.60 -6.87 14.77
N SER A 40 11.51 -6.15 15.90
CA SER A 40 12.27 -6.48 17.12
C SER A 40 11.99 -7.89 17.65
N LYS A 41 10.83 -8.49 17.33
CA LYS A 41 10.49 -9.87 17.72
C LYS A 41 11.35 -10.95 17.03
N ILE A 42 12.12 -10.59 16.01
CA ILE A 42 13.01 -11.49 15.25
C ILE A 42 14.41 -10.88 15.07
N ALA A 43 14.77 -9.86 15.86
CA ALA A 43 16.01 -9.10 15.66
C ALA A 43 17.28 -9.88 16.01
N ASP A 44 17.15 -10.97 16.77
CA ASP A 44 18.19 -11.95 17.09
C ASP A 44 18.54 -12.88 15.92
N LEU A 45 17.73 -12.90 14.86
CA LEU A 45 17.93 -13.76 13.68
C LEU A 45 18.69 -13.01 12.56
N PRO A 46 19.28 -13.72 11.58
CA PRO A 46 19.91 -13.08 10.41
C PRO A 46 18.86 -12.44 9.51
N VAL A 47 18.55 -11.16 9.78
CA VAL A 47 17.50 -10.39 9.11
C VAL A 47 18.09 -9.46 8.05
N TYR A 48 17.49 -9.52 6.86
CA TYR A 48 17.75 -8.65 5.72
C TYR A 48 16.48 -7.88 5.37
N GLN A 49 16.63 -6.69 4.77
CA GLN A 49 15.51 -5.86 4.32
C GLN A 49 15.68 -5.53 2.85
N TRP A 50 14.58 -5.63 2.10
CA TRP A 50 14.58 -5.32 0.68
C TRP A 50 13.29 -4.64 0.22
N ALA A 51 13.40 -3.78 -0.78
CA ALA A 51 12.28 -3.29 -1.55
C ALA A 51 12.66 -3.11 -3.01
N TRP A 52 11.83 -3.57 -3.94
CA TRP A 52 12.11 -3.51 -5.37
C TRP A 52 12.34 -2.09 -5.93
N TRP A 53 11.81 -1.06 -5.25
CA TRP A 53 11.97 0.34 -5.65
C TRP A 53 13.18 1.04 -5.00
N ASP A 54 13.86 0.38 -4.06
CA ASP A 54 14.91 0.97 -3.24
C ASP A 54 16.25 0.26 -3.52
N LYS A 55 16.98 0.78 -4.51
CA LYS A 55 18.27 0.23 -4.96
C LYS A 55 19.30 0.13 -3.84
N ALA A 56 19.21 0.96 -2.79
CA ALA A 56 20.12 0.88 -1.64
C ALA A 56 19.99 -0.45 -0.89
N THR A 57 18.88 -1.18 -1.06
CA THR A 57 18.63 -2.47 -0.43
C THR A 57 19.03 -3.68 -1.26
N ASP A 58 19.47 -3.51 -2.52
CA ASP A 58 19.81 -4.63 -3.41
C ASP A 58 20.97 -5.47 -2.88
N GLY A 59 21.96 -4.83 -2.24
CA GLY A 59 23.05 -5.53 -1.58
C GLY A 59 22.60 -6.43 -0.44
N GLN A 60 21.47 -6.13 0.22
CA GLN A 60 20.90 -7.00 1.26
C GLN A 60 20.26 -8.24 0.66
N LEU A 61 19.53 -8.08 -0.46
CA LEU A 61 18.92 -9.20 -1.18
C LEU A 61 19.98 -10.19 -1.66
N HIS A 62 21.09 -9.70 -2.20
CA HIS A 62 22.18 -10.56 -2.66
C HIS A 62 22.78 -11.38 -1.51
N ARG A 63 23.08 -10.73 -0.37
CA ARG A 63 23.59 -11.44 0.82
C ARG A 63 22.62 -12.47 1.36
N TRP A 64 21.32 -12.18 1.37
CA TRP A 64 20.31 -13.14 1.79
C TRP A 64 20.25 -14.36 0.86
N ARG A 65 20.33 -14.16 -0.47
CA ARG A 65 20.37 -15.27 -1.43
C ARG A 65 21.57 -16.18 -1.19
N GLU A 66 22.74 -15.61 -0.90
CA GLU A 66 23.96 -16.39 -0.65
C GLU A 66 23.98 -17.09 0.71
N ARG A 67 23.45 -16.45 1.76
CA ARG A 67 23.67 -16.87 3.15
C ARG A 67 22.43 -17.45 3.85
N GLY A 68 21.26 -17.33 3.24
CA GLY A 68 20.00 -17.67 3.90
C GLY A 68 19.61 -16.67 4.98
N GLY A 69 18.65 -17.07 5.82
CA GLY A 69 18.07 -16.26 6.88
C GLY A 69 16.70 -15.69 6.49
N ILE A 70 16.36 -14.54 7.06
CA ILE A 70 15.05 -13.91 6.92
C ILE A 70 15.13 -12.67 6.03
N LEU A 71 14.37 -12.65 4.94
CA LEU A 71 14.21 -11.46 4.11
C LEU A 71 12.88 -10.76 4.42
N ILE A 72 12.94 -9.56 4.98
CA ILE A 72 11.78 -8.67 5.07
C ILE A 72 11.61 -7.98 3.72
N ASP A 73 10.66 -8.49 2.93
CA ASP A 73 10.26 -7.91 1.66
C ASP A 73 9.16 -6.85 1.88
N ARG A 74 9.46 -5.60 1.51
CA ARG A 74 8.50 -4.48 1.62
C ARG A 74 7.54 -4.44 0.43
N TYR A 75 7.72 -5.27 -0.61
CA TYR A 75 6.81 -5.34 -1.74
C TYR A 75 5.51 -6.07 -1.41
N THR A 76 4.42 -5.70 -2.08
CA THR A 76 3.08 -6.26 -1.83
C THR A 76 2.96 -7.72 -2.27
N PHE A 77 3.61 -8.09 -3.37
CA PHE A 77 3.37 -9.34 -4.09
C PHE A 77 4.53 -10.34 -4.06
N SER A 78 5.68 -10.04 -3.43
CA SER A 78 6.89 -10.88 -3.27
C SER A 78 7.47 -11.65 -4.47
N ASP A 79 6.83 -11.60 -5.63
CA ASP A 79 7.20 -12.24 -6.90
C ASP A 79 8.55 -11.77 -7.43
N LYS A 80 9.04 -10.62 -6.96
CA LYS A 80 10.32 -10.02 -7.38
C LYS A 80 11.53 -10.39 -6.50
N ALA A 81 11.34 -10.94 -5.31
CA ALA A 81 12.46 -11.30 -4.43
C ALA A 81 13.22 -12.53 -4.95
N GLY A 82 12.56 -13.38 -5.73
CA GLY A 82 13.09 -14.63 -6.27
C GLY A 82 12.67 -15.84 -5.41
N SER A 83 13.36 -16.97 -5.64
CA SER A 83 13.09 -18.24 -4.95
C SER A 83 13.29 -18.14 -3.43
N ASN A 84 12.42 -18.82 -2.69
CA ASN A 84 12.45 -18.95 -1.24
C ASN A 84 11.85 -20.30 -0.84
N ASP A 85 12.19 -20.77 0.36
CA ASP A 85 11.63 -22.01 0.89
C ASP A 85 10.22 -21.76 1.40
N VAL A 86 10.07 -20.71 2.21
CA VAL A 86 8.82 -20.37 2.92
C VAL A 86 8.53 -18.89 2.80
N VAL A 87 7.26 -18.55 2.62
CA VAL A 87 6.77 -17.17 2.74
C VAL A 87 5.81 -17.00 3.92
N VAL A 88 6.08 -16.02 4.78
CA VAL A 88 5.22 -15.64 5.90
C VAL A 88 4.67 -14.24 5.68
N PHE A 89 3.34 -14.10 5.66
CA PHE A 89 2.69 -12.80 5.58
C PHE A 89 2.63 -12.14 6.96
N VAL A 90 2.83 -10.83 7.03
CA VAL A 90 2.62 -10.06 8.27
C VAL A 90 1.21 -9.50 8.42
N GLU A 91 0.43 -9.53 7.33
CA GLU A 91 -0.93 -9.03 7.25
C GLU A 91 -1.74 -9.99 6.38
N CYS A 92 -2.95 -10.35 6.81
CA CYS A 92 -3.85 -11.18 6.01
C CYS A 92 -4.18 -10.44 4.70
N PRO A 93 -3.90 -11.05 3.52
CA PRO A 93 -4.22 -10.46 2.23
C PRO A 93 -5.70 -10.07 2.08
N LEU A 94 -5.97 -9.09 1.22
CA LEU A 94 -7.33 -8.68 0.83
C LEU A 94 -7.85 -9.44 -0.39
N THR A 95 -6.95 -10.09 -1.15
CA THR A 95 -7.26 -10.68 -2.47
C THR A 95 -6.52 -11.99 -2.67
N MET A 96 -7.13 -12.93 -3.38
CA MET A 96 -6.51 -14.19 -3.78
C MET A 96 -5.34 -13.96 -4.72
N LYS A 97 -5.44 -12.97 -5.59
CA LYS A 97 -4.34 -12.54 -6.46
C LYS A 97 -3.08 -12.19 -5.67
N ARG A 98 -3.23 -11.58 -4.48
CA ARG A 98 -2.08 -11.26 -3.63
C ARG A 98 -1.42 -12.52 -3.10
N ILE A 99 -2.20 -13.50 -2.64
CA ILE A 99 -1.69 -14.80 -2.19
C ILE A 99 -0.95 -15.48 -3.33
N GLN A 100 -1.61 -15.68 -4.47
CA GLN A 100 -1.07 -16.40 -5.64
C GLN A 100 0.26 -15.81 -6.14
N LYS A 101 0.38 -14.48 -6.20
CA LYS A 101 1.62 -13.84 -6.63
C LYS A 101 2.73 -13.92 -5.58
N SER A 102 2.40 -13.74 -4.31
CA SER A 102 3.38 -13.78 -3.21
C SER A 102 4.03 -15.15 -3.01
N VAL A 103 3.40 -16.20 -3.51
CA VAL A 103 3.82 -17.58 -3.28
C VAL A 103 4.38 -18.27 -4.53
N VAL A 104 4.47 -17.54 -5.66
CA VAL A 104 4.84 -18.11 -6.96
C VAL A 104 6.24 -18.72 -6.99
N ASN A 105 7.16 -18.19 -6.17
CA ASN A 105 8.55 -18.65 -6.08
C ASN A 105 8.83 -19.40 -4.75
N THR A 106 7.80 -19.86 -4.06
CA THR A 106 7.91 -20.54 -2.77
C THR A 106 7.91 -22.06 -2.95
N ALA A 107 8.96 -22.72 -2.47
CA ALA A 107 9.14 -24.16 -2.66
C ALA A 107 8.23 -25.01 -1.76
N GLU A 108 8.11 -24.63 -0.47
CA GLU A 108 7.55 -25.50 0.55
C GLU A 108 6.12 -25.11 0.91
N TYR A 109 5.97 -23.96 1.58
CA TYR A 109 4.67 -23.49 2.05
C TYR A 109 4.60 -21.99 2.31
N ALA A 110 3.36 -21.52 2.43
CA ALA A 110 3.05 -20.16 2.83
C ALA A 110 2.32 -20.13 4.19
N VAL A 111 2.53 -19.07 4.97
CA VAL A 111 1.84 -18.85 6.25
C VAL A 111 1.10 -17.53 6.24
N ILE A 112 -0.22 -17.57 6.40
CA ILE A 112 -1.10 -16.39 6.41
C ILE A 112 -1.58 -16.11 7.84
N PRO A 113 -1.43 -14.89 8.37
CA PRO A 113 -1.93 -14.59 9.70
C PRO A 113 -3.46 -14.53 9.69
N ARG A 114 -4.09 -15.11 10.71
CA ARG A 114 -5.52 -14.96 10.95
C ARG A 114 -5.77 -13.53 11.44
N PRO A 115 -6.62 -12.74 10.76
CA PRO A 115 -7.00 -11.45 11.29
C PRO A 115 -7.82 -11.65 12.57
N HIS A 116 -7.60 -10.80 13.58
CA HIS A 116 -8.43 -10.83 14.79
C HIS A 116 -9.90 -10.51 14.48
N THR A 117 -10.14 -9.69 13.45
CA THR A 117 -11.46 -9.37 12.91
C THR A 117 -11.35 -9.03 11.42
N TRP A 118 -12.39 -9.35 10.65
CA TRP A 118 -12.50 -8.97 9.23
C TRP A 118 -12.94 -7.52 9.01
N ARG A 119 -13.31 -6.79 10.07
CA ARG A 119 -13.84 -5.42 9.98
C ARG A 119 -12.92 -4.45 9.25
N VAL A 120 -11.61 -4.56 9.44
CA VAL A 120 -10.64 -3.69 8.75
C VAL A 120 -10.59 -4.01 7.25
N HIS A 121 -10.73 -5.29 6.87
CA HIS A 121 -10.78 -5.72 5.48
C HIS A 121 -12.07 -5.25 4.79
N GLU A 122 -13.19 -5.37 5.48
CA GLU A 122 -14.50 -4.85 5.03
C GLU A 122 -14.45 -3.32 4.87
N GLU A 123 -13.89 -2.59 5.84
CA GLU A 123 -13.70 -1.13 5.76
C GLU A 123 -12.81 -0.74 4.56
N CYS A 124 -11.80 -1.56 4.22
CA CYS A 124 -10.99 -1.33 3.02
C CYS A 124 -11.83 -1.39 1.74
N ILE A 125 -12.77 -2.34 1.63
CA ILE A 125 -13.70 -2.44 0.49
C ILE A 125 -14.61 -1.23 0.47
N GLU A 126 -15.22 -0.86 1.60
CA GLU A 126 -16.10 0.31 1.71
C GLU A 126 -15.44 1.61 1.23
N LEU A 127 -14.16 1.81 1.55
CA LEU A 127 -13.45 3.04 1.20
C LEU A 127 -12.84 3.00 -0.22
N ARG A 128 -12.35 1.85 -0.69
CA ARG A 128 -11.64 1.74 -1.99
C ARG A 128 -12.55 1.39 -3.15
N THR A 129 -13.68 0.77 -2.86
CA THR A 129 -14.76 0.41 -3.79
C THR A 129 -16.11 0.72 -3.14
N PRO A 130 -16.42 2.02 -2.93
CA PRO A 130 -17.67 2.43 -2.29
C PRO A 130 -18.86 2.08 -3.16
N THR A 131 -20.06 2.05 -2.57
CA THR A 131 -21.31 1.90 -3.33
C THR A 131 -21.49 3.03 -4.34
N ALA A 132 -22.17 2.77 -5.44
CA ALA A 132 -22.50 3.79 -6.43
C ALA A 132 -23.35 4.90 -5.83
N GLU A 133 -24.23 4.60 -4.86
CA GLU A 133 -25.00 5.61 -4.12
C GLU A 133 -24.08 6.62 -3.42
N ARG A 134 -23.10 6.14 -2.63
CA ARG A 134 -22.11 7.02 -1.97
C ARG A 134 -21.28 7.81 -2.97
N LEU A 135 -20.88 7.18 -4.08
CA LEU A 135 -20.11 7.86 -5.11
C LEU A 135 -20.94 8.90 -5.87
N ARG A 136 -22.25 8.69 -6.06
CA ARG A 136 -23.16 9.67 -6.67
C ARG A 136 -23.30 10.93 -5.82
N VAL A 137 -23.34 10.78 -4.49
CA VAL A 137 -23.31 11.95 -3.57
C VAL A 137 -22.03 12.76 -3.78
N LEU A 138 -20.87 12.11 -3.76
CA LEU A 138 -19.59 12.80 -4.01
C LEU A 138 -19.53 13.42 -5.41
N TRP A 139 -20.00 12.69 -6.42
CA TRP A 139 -20.03 13.14 -7.81
C TRP A 139 -20.91 14.36 -8.02
N GLY A 140 -22.09 14.40 -7.39
CA GLY A 140 -23.01 15.53 -7.44
C GLY A 140 -22.39 16.83 -6.93
N ILE A 141 -21.46 16.73 -5.98
CA ILE A 141 -20.69 17.86 -5.46
C ILE A 141 -19.56 18.25 -6.42
N CYS A 142 -18.80 17.27 -6.93
CA CYS A 142 -17.52 17.53 -7.55
C CYS A 142 -17.53 17.64 -9.08
N ARG A 143 -18.58 17.19 -9.79
CA ARG A 143 -18.64 17.09 -11.25
C ARG A 143 -18.07 18.32 -11.98
N GLY A 144 -16.94 18.14 -12.68
CA GLY A 144 -16.24 19.19 -13.44
C GLY A 144 -15.47 20.22 -12.61
N THR A 145 -15.57 20.15 -11.27
CA THR A 145 -14.99 21.13 -10.36
C THR A 145 -13.55 20.81 -9.97
N ARG A 146 -12.90 21.84 -9.42
CA ARG A 146 -11.56 21.77 -8.80
C ARG A 146 -11.74 21.89 -7.30
N LEU A 147 -11.45 20.82 -6.57
CA LEU A 147 -11.59 20.80 -5.11
C LEU A 147 -10.38 20.14 -4.47
N THR A 148 -9.95 20.65 -3.34
CA THR A 148 -9.04 19.96 -2.42
C THR A 148 -9.78 18.83 -1.71
N ASP A 149 -9.01 17.91 -1.12
CA ASP A 149 -9.57 16.85 -0.27
C ASP A 149 -10.27 17.39 0.99
N ALA A 150 -9.92 18.61 1.42
CA ALA A 150 -10.57 19.27 2.55
C ALA A 150 -11.93 19.85 2.16
N GLU A 151 -11.99 20.61 1.07
CA GLU A 151 -13.26 21.20 0.59
C GLU A 151 -14.29 20.11 0.26
N LEU A 152 -13.87 19.02 -0.40
CA LEU A 152 -14.79 17.91 -0.68
C LEU A 152 -15.27 17.23 0.61
N ALA A 153 -14.42 17.14 1.64
CA ALA A 153 -14.81 16.61 2.94
C ALA A 153 -15.85 17.50 3.62
N ASP A 154 -15.62 18.81 3.61
CA ASP A 154 -16.52 19.80 4.21
C ASP A 154 -17.88 19.83 3.51
N LEU A 155 -17.88 19.80 2.16
CA LEU A 155 -19.12 19.81 1.36
C LEU A 155 -19.92 18.51 1.46
N SER A 156 -19.26 17.36 1.65
CA SER A 156 -19.92 16.06 1.72
C SER A 156 -20.27 15.61 3.15
N GLY A 157 -19.70 16.25 4.17
CA GLY A 157 -19.76 15.78 5.56
C GLY A 157 -18.99 14.47 5.81
N ILE A 158 -18.24 13.96 4.83
CA ILE A 158 -17.47 12.72 4.94
C ILE A 158 -16.07 13.06 5.46
N PRO A 159 -15.53 12.32 6.45
CA PRO A 159 -14.17 12.55 6.94
C PRO A 159 -13.15 12.57 5.79
N LYS A 160 -12.26 13.57 5.80
CA LYS A 160 -11.22 13.77 4.77
C LYS A 160 -10.45 12.49 4.43
N GLN A 161 -10.08 11.70 5.44
CA GLN A 161 -9.38 10.43 5.23
C GLN A 161 -10.18 9.46 4.35
N HIS A 162 -11.50 9.39 4.52
CA HIS A 162 -12.37 8.53 3.72
C HIS A 162 -12.50 9.09 2.30
N VAL A 163 -12.73 10.39 2.16
CA VAL A 163 -12.79 11.08 0.86
C VAL A 163 -11.55 10.77 0.01
N MET A 164 -10.35 10.83 0.61
CA MET A 164 -9.08 10.51 -0.07
C MET A 164 -9.03 9.11 -0.69
N TYR A 165 -9.73 8.14 -0.11
CA TYR A 165 -9.84 6.79 -0.68
C TYR A 165 -10.98 6.71 -1.71
N MET A 166 -12.18 7.16 -1.33
CA MET A 166 -13.39 7.04 -2.14
C MET A 166 -13.27 7.76 -3.48
N ARG A 167 -12.71 8.97 -3.48
CA ARG A 167 -12.60 9.82 -4.68
C ARG A 167 -11.79 9.18 -5.81
N LYS A 168 -10.91 8.22 -5.51
CA LYS A 168 -10.11 7.54 -6.54
C LYS A 168 -10.97 6.80 -7.55
N SER A 169 -12.18 6.37 -7.16
CA SER A 169 -13.16 5.76 -8.07
C SER A 169 -13.70 6.76 -9.11
N LEU A 170 -13.71 8.05 -8.78
CA LEU A 170 -14.11 9.15 -9.68
C LEU A 170 -12.96 9.64 -10.57
N LYS A 171 -11.76 9.06 -10.42
CA LYS A 171 -10.56 9.34 -11.24
C LYS A 171 -10.22 10.83 -11.41
N PRO A 172 -10.18 11.66 -10.35
CA PRO A 172 -9.70 13.02 -10.48
C PRO A 172 -8.24 13.08 -10.92
N ALA A 173 -7.90 14.10 -11.69
CA ALA A 173 -6.52 14.46 -11.98
C ALA A 173 -5.97 15.31 -10.81
N GLU A 174 -4.85 14.86 -10.22
CA GLU A 174 -4.20 15.61 -9.14
C GLU A 174 -3.32 16.72 -9.71
N GLU A 175 -3.61 17.96 -9.36
CA GLU A 175 -2.83 19.15 -9.65
C GLU A 175 -2.17 19.68 -8.38
N TRP A 176 -0.97 20.22 -8.51
CA TRP A 176 -0.19 20.81 -7.44
C TRP A 176 -0.04 22.30 -7.71
N THR A 177 -0.50 23.11 -6.77
CA THR A 177 -0.23 24.55 -6.74
C THR A 177 0.89 24.79 -5.74
N ILE A 178 2.01 25.30 -6.24
CA ILE A 178 3.25 25.47 -5.52
C ILE A 178 3.57 26.95 -5.45
N LYS A 179 3.73 27.49 -4.24
CA LYS A 179 4.12 28.90 -4.02
C LYS A 179 5.43 28.94 -3.23
N PRO A 180 6.51 29.54 -3.76
CA PRO A 180 7.75 29.71 -3.02
C PRO A 180 7.54 30.62 -1.80
N ARG A 181 8.29 30.36 -0.72
CA ARG A 181 8.31 31.20 0.49
C ARG A 181 9.73 31.62 0.84
N LEU A 182 10.60 30.65 1.10
CA LEU A 182 11.97 30.85 1.51
C LEU A 182 12.88 29.91 0.73
N ALA A 183 13.92 30.46 0.12
CA ALA A 183 14.87 29.68 -0.67
C ALA A 183 15.59 28.63 0.21
N PRO A 184 15.74 27.38 -0.26
CA PRO A 184 16.49 26.36 0.44
C PRO A 184 17.99 26.53 0.26
N GLU A 185 18.76 26.21 1.30
CA GLU A 185 20.24 26.17 1.25
C GLU A 185 20.77 24.78 0.86
N PHE A 186 19.95 23.74 1.02
CA PHE A 186 20.35 22.37 0.70
C PHE A 186 20.49 22.17 -0.82
N ALA A 187 21.69 21.83 -1.28
CA ALA A 187 22.02 21.67 -2.70
C ALA A 187 21.07 20.71 -3.44
N GLY A 188 20.58 19.65 -2.78
CA GLY A 188 19.64 18.70 -3.37
C GLY A 188 18.22 19.26 -3.64
N PHE A 189 17.94 20.51 -3.28
CA PHE A 189 16.69 21.20 -3.57
C PHE A 189 16.80 22.27 -4.66
N VAL A 190 18.02 22.67 -5.07
CA VAL A 190 18.26 23.79 -5.99
C VAL A 190 17.52 23.58 -7.32
N ASP A 191 17.72 22.45 -7.98
CA ASP A 191 17.05 22.14 -9.25
C ASP A 191 15.52 22.22 -9.16
N ALA A 192 14.96 21.69 -8.05
CA ALA A 192 13.52 21.72 -7.82
C ALA A 192 13.01 23.13 -7.51
N TRP A 193 13.80 23.93 -6.80
CA TRP A 193 13.49 25.32 -6.46
C TRP A 193 13.50 26.21 -7.71
N GLU A 194 14.53 26.10 -8.55
CA GLU A 194 14.60 26.80 -9.83
C GLU A 194 13.45 26.41 -10.76
N TRP A 195 13.12 25.10 -10.80
CA TRP A 195 11.97 24.62 -11.58
C TRP A 195 10.64 25.19 -11.07
N ILE A 196 10.46 25.34 -9.76
CA ILE A 196 9.28 26.00 -9.17
C ILE A 196 9.22 27.48 -9.58
N GLY A 197 10.36 28.17 -9.63
CA GLY A 197 10.45 29.58 -10.00
C GLY A 197 9.63 30.48 -9.07
N ALA A 198 8.89 31.44 -9.64
CA ALA A 198 8.02 32.35 -8.90
C ALA A 198 6.73 31.71 -8.33
N GLY A 199 6.53 30.42 -8.58
CA GLY A 199 5.29 29.70 -8.28
C GLY A 199 4.75 29.01 -9.54
N ARG A 200 4.08 27.88 -9.32
CA ARG A 200 3.70 26.99 -10.41
C ARG A 200 2.45 26.18 -10.06
N THR A 201 1.54 26.05 -11.03
CA THR A 201 0.47 25.06 -10.99
C THR A 201 0.72 24.03 -12.08
N VAL A 202 0.77 22.75 -11.70
CA VAL A 202 1.12 21.65 -12.60
C VAL A 202 0.35 20.38 -12.27
N SER A 203 0.23 19.47 -13.23
CA SER A 203 -0.20 18.12 -12.90
C SER A 203 0.84 17.41 -12.03
N ARG A 204 0.39 16.49 -11.17
CA ARG A 204 1.30 15.61 -10.42
C ARG A 204 2.21 14.78 -11.34
N LYS A 205 1.79 14.52 -12.57
CA LYS A 205 2.58 13.78 -13.56
C LYS A 205 3.81 14.59 -13.99
N ASP A 206 3.63 15.88 -14.22
CA ASP A 206 4.71 16.77 -14.66
C ASP A 206 5.68 17.08 -13.52
N ALA A 207 5.18 17.12 -12.28
CA ALA A 207 6.01 17.26 -11.08
C ALA A 207 6.83 16.00 -10.73
N ARG A 208 6.79 14.92 -11.53
CA ARG A 208 7.33 13.60 -11.14
C ARG A 208 8.83 13.61 -10.84
N ALA A 209 9.64 14.31 -11.62
CA ALA A 209 11.09 14.37 -11.44
C ALA A 209 11.48 15.04 -10.12
N HIS A 210 10.76 16.09 -9.73
CA HIS A 210 11.04 16.89 -8.52
C HIS A 210 10.16 16.51 -7.33
N LYS A 211 9.32 15.48 -7.47
CA LYS A 211 8.25 15.15 -6.52
C LYS A 211 8.73 14.98 -5.07
N VAL A 212 9.88 14.35 -4.89
CA VAL A 212 10.46 14.09 -3.55
C VAL A 212 10.93 15.41 -2.94
N ALA A 213 11.73 16.18 -3.68
CA ALA A 213 12.22 17.49 -3.25
C ALA A 213 11.07 18.45 -2.94
N ILE A 214 10.05 18.54 -3.80
CA ILE A 214 8.86 19.39 -3.57
C ILE A 214 8.17 19.02 -2.25
N ARG A 215 7.96 17.74 -1.97
CA ARG A 215 7.30 17.32 -0.73
C ARG A 215 8.13 17.64 0.50
N GLU A 216 9.44 17.47 0.40
CA GLU A 216 10.36 17.76 1.50
C GLU A 216 10.51 19.26 1.75
N MET A 217 10.62 20.06 0.70
CA MET A 217 10.58 21.52 0.78
C MET A 217 9.28 22.03 1.40
N ALA A 218 8.13 21.43 1.05
CA ALA A 218 6.85 21.78 1.66
C ALA A 218 6.82 21.41 3.16
N ARG A 219 7.38 20.25 3.53
CA ARG A 219 7.51 19.81 4.93
C ARG A 219 8.39 20.76 5.74
N LEU A 220 9.46 21.26 5.14
CA LEU A 220 10.42 22.19 5.76
C LEU A 220 9.98 23.66 5.70
N GLY A 221 8.85 23.97 5.03
CA GLY A 221 8.29 25.32 4.98
C GLY A 221 8.87 26.24 3.90
N HIS A 222 9.77 25.75 3.04
CA HIS A 222 10.32 26.52 1.91
C HIS A 222 9.26 26.90 0.87
N ILE A 223 8.21 26.09 0.74
CA ILE A 223 7.10 26.30 -0.19
C ILE A 223 5.75 26.05 0.50
N ALA A 224 4.71 26.73 0.03
CA ALA A 224 3.33 26.28 0.23
C ALA A 224 2.97 25.30 -0.90
N LEU A 225 2.47 24.12 -0.54
CA LEU A 225 2.00 23.11 -1.50
C LEU A 225 0.53 22.80 -1.25
N GLU A 226 -0.30 23.09 -2.24
CA GLU A 226 -1.70 22.73 -2.26
C GLU A 226 -1.94 21.64 -3.31
N LYS A 227 -2.75 20.62 -2.95
CA LYS A 227 -3.08 19.49 -3.82
C LYS A 227 -4.55 19.56 -4.18
N ILE A 228 -4.82 19.96 -5.41
CA ILE A 228 -6.16 20.12 -5.96
C ILE A 228 -6.50 18.86 -6.75
N GLN A 229 -7.76 18.45 -6.69
CA GLN A 229 -8.32 17.37 -7.49
C GLN A 229 -9.23 17.99 -8.55
N GLN A 230 -8.83 17.88 -9.81
CA GLN A 230 -9.65 18.23 -10.95
C GLN A 230 -10.52 17.01 -11.30
N TYR A 231 -11.82 17.12 -11.07
CA TYR A 231 -12.76 16.04 -11.38
C TYR A 231 -13.19 16.12 -12.85
N PRO A 232 -13.41 14.97 -13.52
CA PRO A 232 -14.03 14.95 -14.84
C PRO A 232 -15.41 15.62 -14.83
N ALA A 233 -15.89 16.07 -15.99
CA ALA A 233 -17.28 16.53 -16.14
C ALA A 233 -18.24 15.39 -16.54
N ASP A 234 -17.68 14.35 -17.17
CA ASP A 234 -18.41 13.19 -17.66
C ASP A 234 -18.73 12.21 -16.54
N GLU A 235 -19.94 11.67 -16.59
CA GLU A 235 -20.44 10.77 -15.57
C GLU A 235 -19.60 9.47 -15.49
N PRO A 236 -19.27 8.99 -14.26
CA PRO A 236 -18.62 7.70 -14.09
C PRO A 236 -19.48 6.54 -14.61
N ASP A 237 -18.81 5.51 -15.11
CA ASP A 237 -19.44 4.23 -15.42
C ASP A 237 -19.83 3.51 -14.11
N TRP A 238 -21.07 3.71 -13.69
CA TRP A 238 -21.62 3.16 -12.44
C TRP A 238 -21.68 1.64 -12.43
N GLU A 239 -22.01 1.03 -13.57
CA GLU A 239 -22.11 -0.42 -13.69
C GLU A 239 -20.74 -1.08 -13.48
N LYS A 240 -19.69 -0.50 -14.08
CA LYS A 240 -18.31 -0.94 -13.86
C LYS A 240 -17.86 -0.76 -12.41
N LEU A 241 -18.28 0.32 -11.75
CA LEU A 241 -17.96 0.55 -10.34
C LEU A 241 -18.64 -0.48 -9.43
N GLU A 242 -19.90 -0.81 -9.67
CA GLU A 242 -20.63 -1.85 -8.94
C GLU A 242 -20.04 -3.24 -9.20
N LYS A 243 -19.74 -3.58 -10.46
CA LYS A 243 -19.03 -4.83 -10.80
C LYS A 243 -17.69 -4.94 -10.08
N LYS A 244 -16.92 -3.85 -10.00
CA LYS A 244 -15.65 -3.80 -9.28
C LYS A 244 -15.84 -4.02 -7.77
N ARG A 245 -16.89 -3.45 -7.19
CA ARG A 245 -17.24 -3.65 -5.77
C ARG A 245 -17.65 -5.10 -5.50
N ALA A 246 -18.54 -5.66 -6.31
CA ALA A 246 -18.97 -7.06 -6.19
C ALA A 246 -17.78 -8.02 -6.28
N ALA A 247 -16.86 -7.78 -7.22
CA ALA A 247 -15.63 -8.56 -7.34
C ALA A 247 -14.74 -8.45 -6.09
N ALA A 248 -14.60 -7.25 -5.50
CA ALA A 248 -13.81 -7.07 -4.28
C ALA A 248 -14.43 -7.80 -3.06
N ILE A 249 -15.76 -7.80 -2.95
CA ILE A 249 -16.49 -8.54 -1.91
C ILE A 249 -16.29 -10.05 -2.08
N ALA A 250 -16.46 -10.56 -3.31
CA ALA A 250 -16.27 -11.98 -3.60
C ALA A 250 -14.83 -12.44 -3.32
N ASP A 251 -13.83 -11.66 -3.74
CA ASP A 251 -12.41 -11.96 -3.53
C ASP A 251 -12.05 -11.99 -2.03
N LEU A 252 -12.59 -11.06 -1.23
CA LEU A 252 -12.42 -11.10 0.23
C LEU A 252 -13.12 -12.30 0.86
N ALA A 253 -14.32 -12.66 0.38
CA ALA A 253 -15.03 -13.84 0.88
C ALA A 253 -14.25 -15.14 0.59
N GLU A 254 -13.61 -15.25 -0.58
CA GLU A 254 -12.75 -16.37 -0.94
C GLU A 254 -11.51 -16.44 -0.02
N VAL A 255 -10.83 -15.31 0.19
CA VAL A 255 -9.70 -15.24 1.13
C VAL A 255 -10.12 -15.63 2.55
N ARG A 256 -11.30 -15.17 2.99
CA ARG A 256 -11.84 -15.50 4.30
C ARG A 256 -12.11 -16.98 4.45
N SER A 257 -12.82 -17.57 3.49
CA SER A 257 -13.10 -19.01 3.47
C SER A 257 -11.82 -19.84 3.46
N LEU A 258 -10.79 -19.40 2.73
CA LEU A 258 -9.49 -20.04 2.75
C LEU A 258 -8.90 -19.97 4.16
N VAL A 259 -8.66 -18.78 4.71
CA VAL A 259 -7.93 -18.59 5.97
C VAL A 259 -8.62 -19.27 7.16
N GLU A 260 -9.95 -19.31 7.19
CA GLU A 260 -10.73 -19.94 8.25
C GLU A 260 -10.64 -21.48 8.21
N THR A 261 -10.30 -22.08 7.07
CA THR A 261 -10.16 -23.54 6.90
C THR A 261 -8.72 -24.03 6.98
N LEU A 262 -7.73 -23.13 7.00
CA LEU A 262 -6.32 -23.51 7.03
C LEU A 262 -5.89 -24.10 8.39
N PRO A 263 -5.07 -25.17 8.38
CA PRO A 263 -4.47 -25.70 9.60
C PRO A 263 -3.53 -24.67 10.26
N ASP A 264 -3.40 -24.76 11.59
CA ASP A 264 -2.48 -23.89 12.33
C ASP A 264 -1.03 -24.32 12.12
N HIS A 265 -0.21 -23.41 11.62
CA HIS A 265 1.21 -23.65 11.36
C HIS A 265 2.00 -24.08 12.61
N LEU A 266 1.59 -23.64 13.80
CA LEU A 266 2.32 -23.92 15.05
C LEU A 266 1.88 -25.23 15.71
N GLN A 267 0.84 -25.88 15.21
CA GLN A 267 0.32 -27.14 15.75
C GLN A 267 0.62 -28.36 14.86
N THR A 268 1.05 -28.11 13.63
CA THR A 268 1.57 -29.12 12.69
C THR A 268 3.07 -29.29 12.85
#